data_AF-A0A6N7BT13-F1
#
_entry.id   AF-A0A6N7BT13-F1
#
_cell.length_a   1.000
_cell.length_b   1.000
_cell.length_c   1.000
_cell.angle_alpha   90.00
_cell.angle_beta   90.00
_cell.angle_gamma   90.00
#
_symmetry.space_group_name_H-M   'P 1'
#
loop_
_entity.id
_entity.type
_entity.pdbx_description
1 polymer ?
#
loop_
_entity_poly.entity_id
_entity_poly.type
_entity_poly.pdbx_seq_one_letter_code
_entity_poly.pdbx_strand_id
1 'polypeptide(L)' 'MKIPDLNDLIADLQTAKQIAIDDRNPNAIVTATMSQAKLLGMDNMRDVTPHNNQPVVFNIAGLSPDAALAISRELENEY' A
#
# COMPACT_ATOMS: atom_id res chain seq x y z
N MET A 1 0.43 9.74 30.48
CA MET A 1 0.19 8.70 29.45
C MET A 1 0.53 9.34 28.12
N LYS A 2 1.54 8.82 27.41
CA LYS A 2 1.90 9.33 26.07
C LYS A 2 0.88 8.76 25.09
N ILE A 3 0.27 9.60 24.26
CA ILE A 3 -0.60 9.11 23.18
C ILE A 3 0.33 8.36 22.22
N PRO A 4 0.08 7.07 21.92
CA PRO A 4 0.89 6.31 20.97
C PRO A 4 0.95 7.05 19.65
N ASP A 5 2.13 7.16 19.07
CA ASP A 5 2.24 7.75 17.75
C ASP A 5 1.81 6.74 16.67
N LEU A 6 1.72 7.21 15.42
CA LEU A 6 1.30 6.36 14.31
C LEU A 6 2.27 5.18 14.09
N ASN A 7 3.57 5.36 14.40
CA ASN A 7 4.57 4.32 14.23
C ASN A 7 4.43 3.25 15.31
N ASP A 8 4.15 3.64 16.56
CA ASP A 8 3.85 2.73 17.66
C ASP A 8 2.64 1.83 17.30
N LEU A 9 1.57 2.44 16.75
CA LEU A 9 0.37 1.71 16.35
C LEU A 9 0.63 0.75 15.16
N ILE A 10 1.50 1.14 14.22
CA ILE A 10 1.88 0.28 13.08
C ILE A 10 2.73 -0.91 13.58
N ALA A 11 3.67 -0.68 14.50
CA ALA A 11 4.51 -1.72 15.08
C ALA A 11 3.69 -2.76 15.87
N ASP A 12 2.71 -2.30 16.64
CA ASP A 12 1.77 -3.17 17.34
C ASP A 12 0.95 -4.03 16.36
N LEU A 13 0.48 -3.43 15.26
CA LEU A 13 -0.24 -4.17 14.21
C LEU A 13 0.65 -5.17 13.46
N GLN A 14 1.93 -4.87 13.26
CA GLN A 14 2.88 -5.83 12.68
C GLN A 14 3.09 -7.03 13.60
N THR A 15 3.22 -6.78 14.90
CA THR A 15 3.32 -7.81 15.92
C THR A 15 2.06 -8.67 15.96
N ALA A 16 0.87 -8.05 15.95
CA ALA A 16 -0.40 -8.76 15.92
C ALA A 16 -0.57 -9.64 14.66
N LYS A 17 -0.10 -9.16 13.51
CA LYS A 17 -0.09 -9.93 12.27
C LYS A 17 0.83 -11.15 12.36
N GLN A 18 2.00 -11.01 12.98
CA GLN A 18 2.93 -12.13 13.16
C GLN A 18 2.32 -13.22 14.06
N ILE A 19 1.72 -12.83 15.19
CA ILE A 19 1.01 -13.76 16.07
C ILE A 19 -0.12 -14.47 15.31
N ALA A 20 -0.88 -13.73 14.50
CA ALA A 20 -1.95 -14.31 13.67
C ALA A 20 -1.44 -15.29 12.60
N ILE A 21 -0.24 -15.07 12.06
CA ILE A 21 0.45 -16.02 11.15
C ILE A 21 0.82 -17.29 11.91
N ASP A 22 1.41 -17.15 13.10
CA ASP A 22 1.85 -18.26 13.94
C ASP A 22 0.65 -19.12 14.38
N ASP A 23 -0.46 -18.47 14.73
CA ASP A 23 -1.74 -19.11 15.10
C ASP A 23 -2.54 -19.65 13.89
N ARG A 24 -2.04 -19.44 12.66
CA ARG A 24 -2.73 -19.78 11.41
C ARG A 24 -4.17 -19.25 11.35
N ASN A 25 -4.37 -18.03 11.83
CA ASN A 25 -5.67 -17.37 11.83
C ASN A 25 -5.78 -16.35 10.67
N PRO A 26 -6.26 -16.78 9.48
CA PRO A 26 -6.32 -15.93 8.29
C PRO A 26 -7.21 -14.69 8.48
N ASN A 27 -8.27 -14.78 9.28
CA ASN A 27 -9.17 -13.63 9.52
C ASN A 27 -8.45 -12.51 10.29
N ALA A 28 -7.61 -12.87 11.25
CA ALA A 28 -6.81 -11.92 12.01
C ALA A 28 -5.71 -11.28 11.14
N ILE A 29 -5.09 -12.06 10.23
CA ILE A 29 -4.10 -11.55 9.27
C ILE A 29 -4.71 -10.49 8.33
N VAL A 30 -5.88 -10.81 7.76
CA VAL A 30 -6.60 -9.89 6.86
C VAL A 30 -6.98 -8.59 7.58
N THR A 31 -7.49 -8.72 8.81
CA THR A 31 -7.87 -7.56 9.64
C THR A 31 -6.67 -6.66 9.94
N ALA A 32 -5.55 -7.23 10.40
CA ALA A 32 -4.33 -6.47 10.68
C ALA A 32 -3.78 -5.77 9.42
N THR A 33 -3.84 -6.46 8.28
CA THR A 33 -3.36 -5.92 6.99
C THR A 33 -4.23 -4.77 6.50
N MET A 34 -5.57 -4.88 6.59
CA MET A 34 -6.48 -3.78 6.24
C MET A 34 -6.33 -2.58 7.17
N SER A 35 -6.15 -2.81 8.48
CA SER A 35 -5.88 -1.73 9.44
C SER A 35 -4.57 -1.01 9.13
N GLN A 36 -3.52 -1.74 8.76
CA GLN A 36 -2.26 -1.16 8.29
C GLN A 36 -2.47 -0.32 7.02
N ALA A 37 -3.21 -0.84 6.04
CA ALA A 37 -3.52 -0.11 4.80
C ALA A 37 -4.32 1.17 5.06
N LYS A 38 -5.28 1.15 6.00
CA LYS A 38 -6.05 2.34 6.40
C LYS A 38 -5.19 3.40 7.06
N LEU A 39 -4.33 3.01 8.01
CA LEU A 39 -3.45 3.93 8.73
C LEU A 39 -2.35 4.54 7.84
N LEU A 40 -1.86 3.78 6.87
CA LEU A 40 -0.91 4.24 5.87
C LEU A 40 -1.56 5.02 4.72
N GLY A 41 -2.90 5.15 4.72
CA GLY A 41 -3.63 5.82 3.65
C GLY A 41 -3.68 5.05 2.32
N MET A 42 -3.22 3.78 2.30
CA MET A 42 -3.32 2.90 1.12
C MET A 42 -4.78 2.51 0.81
N ASP A 43 -5.67 2.59 1.79
CA ASP A 43 -7.12 2.37 1.63
C ASP A 43 -7.84 3.58 1.02
N ASN A 44 -7.20 4.76 0.97
CA ASN A 44 -7.73 5.97 0.36
C ASN A 44 -7.42 6.08 -1.14
N MET A 45 -7.34 4.97 -1.87
CA MET A 45 -7.42 4.98 -3.34
C MET A 45 -8.86 5.36 -3.74
N ARG A 46 -9.24 6.58 -3.40
CA ARG A 46 -10.53 7.19 -3.69
C ARG A 46 -10.48 7.61 -5.15
N ASP A 47 -11.29 6.95 -5.97
CA ASP A 47 -11.58 7.25 -7.37
C ASP A 47 -10.51 8.08 -8.07
N VAL A 48 -9.60 7.40 -8.77
CA VAL A 48 -8.76 8.06 -9.76
C VAL A 48 -9.64 8.43 -10.95
N THR A 49 -10.43 9.49 -10.79
CA THR A 49 -11.17 10.08 -11.89
C THR A 49 -10.13 10.81 -12.73
N PRO A 50 -9.89 10.43 -14.00
CA PRO A 50 -8.95 11.15 -14.85
C PRO A 50 -9.41 12.60 -14.94
N HIS A 51 -8.64 13.52 -14.36
CA HIS A 51 -8.90 14.94 -14.55
C HIS A 51 -8.57 15.27 -16.01
N ASN A 52 -9.57 15.70 -16.77
CA ASN A 52 -9.40 16.20 -18.15
C ASN A 52 -8.70 15.22 -19.12
N ASN A 53 -9.14 13.95 -19.19
CA ASN A 53 -8.65 12.99 -20.19
C ASN A 53 -7.13 12.72 -20.12
N GLN A 54 -6.46 13.06 -19.02
CA GLN A 54 -5.05 12.76 -18.82
C GLN A 54 -4.87 11.32 -18.32
N PRO A 55 -3.84 10.60 -18.78
CA PRO A 55 -3.54 9.26 -18.29
C PRO A 55 -3.26 9.32 -16.79
N VAL A 56 -3.80 8.32 -16.09
CA VAL A 56 -3.62 8.16 -14.64
C VAL A 56 -2.13 8.00 -14.34
N VAL A 57 -1.56 8.98 -13.63
CA VAL A 57 -0.18 8.89 -13.14
C VAL A 57 -0.19 8.11 -11.83
N PHE A 58 0.25 6.86 -11.89
CA PHE A 58 0.54 6.07 -10.70
C PHE A 58 1.82 6.59 -10.06
N ASN A 59 1.69 7.38 -9.00
CA ASN A 59 2.86 7.76 -8.21
C ASN A 59 3.23 6.59 -7.28
N ILE A 60 3.85 5.55 -7.85
CA ILE A 60 4.40 4.44 -7.07
C ILE A 60 5.62 4.99 -6.35
N ALA A 61 5.45 5.31 -5.06
CA ALA A 61 6.56 5.74 -4.21
C ALA A 61 7.69 4.71 -4.29
N GLY A 62 8.81 5.09 -4.94
CA GLY A 62 10.02 4.26 -5.06
C GLY A 62 10.52 3.97 -6.48
N LEU A 63 9.80 4.34 -7.54
CA LEU A 63 10.30 4.21 -8.91
C LEU A 63 10.98 5.51 -9.36
N SER A 64 12.25 5.43 -9.78
CA SER A 64 12.91 6.55 -10.43
C SER A 64 12.28 6.81 -11.82
N PRO A 65 12.34 8.05 -12.33
CA PRO A 65 11.83 8.37 -13.66
C PRO A 65 12.36 7.45 -14.78
N ASP A 66 13.62 7.07 -14.68
CA ASP A 66 14.28 6.17 -15.65
C ASP A 66 13.72 4.75 -15.59
N ALA A 67 13.41 4.25 -14.38
CA ALA A 67 12.81 2.93 -14.20
C ALA A 67 11.38 2.89 -14.75
N ALA A 68 10.61 3.96 -14.54
CA ALA A 68 9.26 4.08 -15.10
C ALA A 68 9.28 4.09 -16.63
N LEU A 69 10.23 4.78 -17.26
CA LEU A 69 10.39 4.84 -18.72
C LEU A 69 10.83 3.50 -19.32
N ALA A 70 11.68 2.75 -18.62
CA ALA A 70 12.10 1.42 -19.06
C ALA A 70 10.92 0.44 -19.09
N ILE A 71 10.08 0.46 -18.04
CA ILE A 71 8.89 -0.38 -17.94
C ILE A 71 7.88 -0.02 -19.02
N SER A 72 7.65 1.28 -19.28
CA SER A 72 6.69 1.70 -20.32
C SER A 72 7.08 1.22 -21.71
N ARG A 73 8.38 1.26 -22.04
CA ARG A 73 8.90 0.78 -23.33
C ARG A 73 8.78 -0.73 -23.47
N GLU A 74 8.98 -1.48 -22.39
CA GLU A 74 8.84 -2.94 -22.44
C GLU A 74 7.38 -3.34 -22.72
N LEU A 75 6.43 -2.68 -22.07
CA LEU A 75 4.99 -2.91 -22.28
C LEU A 75 4.51 -2.53 -23.69
N GLU A 76 5.11 -1.50 -24.31
CA GLU A 76 4.82 -1.13 -25.71
C GLU A 76 5.33 -2.15 -26.72
N ASN A 77 6.33 -2.97 -26.38
CA ASN A 77 6.83 -4.02 -27.26
C ASN A 77 6.07 -5.36 -27.13
N GLU A 78 5.24 -5.49 -26.09
CA GLU A 78 4.48 -6.72 -25.78
C GLU A 78 3.06 -6.74 -26.40
N TYR A 79 2.69 -5.67 -27.14
CA TYR A 79 1.44 -5.51 -27.89
C TYR A 79 1.69 -5.19 -29.36
#